data_AF-A0A3D5TM35-F1
#
_entry.id   AF-A0A3D5TM35-F1
#
_cell.length_a   1.000
_cell.length_b   1.000
_cell.length_c   1.000
_cell.angle_alpha   90.00
_cell.angle_beta   90.00
_cell.angle_gamma   90.00
#
_symmetry.space_group_name_H-M   'P 1'
#
loop_
_entity.id
_entity.type
_entity.pdbx_description
1 polymer ?
#
loop_
_entity_poly.entity_id
_entity_poly.type
_entity_poly.pdbx_seq_one_letter_code
_entity_poly.pdbx_strand_id
1 'polypeptide(L)'
;MELVEAVERTGKVYAYAENYAYMPAPKKMRALYRDGVLGSFEYGEGEYMHNCESGWHFYSFADPKHWRNTMSAFYYCTHSIGPLIHITGLRPVKVAGFEAPFNARMERMGAKAGAFAVEMITLENGALIKSLHGVGPSKGSIWYSIYGSKGRMESAREDAENGGVGTLYVNCDEHEGDNKSSPVITPTDDALTEIADKAGHGGSDYYVMHNLVEKLRGNRNADTVDIYEALDMFLPGMFAYFSVLDGGRQLDIPNLRNPEERDKWRNDTRCTDPAVAGAMLIPSYSKGNPDIPQKNYDYLASLPTERFMDTDTRSELGIESNVSN
;
A
#
# COMPACT_ATOMS: atom_id res chain seq x y z
N MET A 1 -8.14 16.68 -5.70
CA MET A 1 -9.51 17.22 -5.41
C MET A 1 -10.50 16.91 -6.51
N GLU A 2 -10.11 17.14 -7.76
CA GLU A 2 -10.98 16.95 -8.93
C GLU A 2 -11.66 15.57 -8.98
N LEU A 3 -10.96 14.50 -8.62
CA LEU A 3 -11.52 13.14 -8.56
C LEU A 3 -12.66 13.02 -7.56
N VAL A 4 -12.50 13.56 -6.34
CA VAL A 4 -13.56 13.56 -5.31
C VAL A 4 -14.78 14.32 -5.82
N GLU A 5 -14.57 15.52 -6.33
CA GLU A 5 -15.64 16.37 -6.85
C GLU A 5 -16.35 15.73 -8.05
N ALA A 6 -15.62 15.00 -8.90
CA ALA A 6 -16.21 14.24 -9.99
C ALA A 6 -17.09 13.09 -9.48
N VAL A 7 -16.63 12.34 -8.47
CA VAL A 7 -17.42 11.28 -7.83
C VAL A 7 -18.67 11.87 -7.18
N GLU A 8 -18.54 12.92 -6.37
CA GLU A 8 -19.67 13.60 -5.72
C GLU A 8 -20.67 14.16 -6.72
N ARG A 9 -20.20 14.86 -7.76
CA ARG A 9 -21.06 15.48 -8.79
C ARG A 9 -21.82 14.46 -9.62
N THR A 10 -21.18 13.34 -9.96
CA THR A 10 -21.74 12.36 -10.89
C THR A 10 -22.49 11.22 -10.21
N GLY A 11 -22.25 11.01 -8.90
CA GLY A 11 -22.79 9.88 -8.14
C GLY A 11 -22.35 8.52 -8.67
N LYS A 12 -21.28 8.45 -9.47
CA LYS A 12 -20.76 7.20 -10.03
C LYS A 12 -19.97 6.41 -9.00
N VAL A 13 -19.96 5.09 -9.17
CA VAL A 13 -19.17 4.19 -8.33
C VAL A 13 -17.69 4.44 -8.61
N TYR A 14 -16.94 4.70 -7.55
CA TYR A 14 -15.49 4.65 -7.52
C TYR A 14 -15.06 3.50 -6.61
N ALA A 15 -14.11 2.70 -7.06
CA ALA A 15 -13.50 1.63 -6.28
C ALA A 15 -11.99 1.65 -6.50
N TYR A 16 -11.24 1.91 -5.44
CA TYR A 16 -9.78 1.84 -5.46
C TYR A 16 -9.32 0.39 -5.38
N ALA A 17 -8.40 0.02 -6.27
CA ALA A 17 -7.92 -1.35 -6.42
C ALA A 17 -6.77 -1.68 -5.46
N GLU A 18 -6.96 -1.44 -4.16
CA GLU A 18 -6.01 -1.89 -3.13
C GLU A 18 -6.24 -3.37 -2.85
N ASN A 19 -5.52 -4.23 -3.56
CA ASN A 19 -5.67 -5.67 -3.44
C ASN A 19 -5.19 -6.21 -2.09
N TYR A 20 -4.23 -5.57 -1.40
CA TYR A 20 -3.73 -6.09 -0.13
C TYR A 20 -4.80 -6.13 0.97
N ALA A 21 -5.85 -5.30 0.85
CA ALA A 21 -7.00 -5.33 1.72
C ALA A 21 -7.76 -6.67 1.69
N TYR A 22 -7.60 -7.44 0.60
CA TYR A 22 -8.26 -8.73 0.38
C TYR A 22 -7.29 -9.92 0.46
N MET A 23 -6.06 -9.72 0.94
CA MET A 23 -5.17 -10.83 1.29
C MET A 23 -5.84 -11.71 2.35
N PRO A 24 -5.56 -13.04 2.40
CA PRO A 24 -6.35 -13.97 3.21
C PRO A 24 -6.46 -13.57 4.69
N ALA A 25 -5.32 -13.24 5.33
CA ALA A 25 -5.31 -12.81 6.72
C ALA A 25 -6.00 -11.43 6.94
N PRO A 26 -5.65 -10.33 6.25
CA PRO A 26 -6.36 -9.05 6.41
C PRO A 26 -7.87 -9.12 6.18
N LYS A 27 -8.31 -9.82 5.13
CA LYS A 27 -9.74 -10.03 4.84
C LYS A 27 -10.43 -10.71 6.02
N LYS A 28 -9.82 -11.76 6.58
CA LYS A 28 -10.37 -12.47 7.74
C LYS A 28 -10.33 -11.65 9.02
N MET A 29 -9.24 -10.91 9.27
CA MET A 29 -9.11 -9.97 10.39
C MET A 29 -10.25 -8.95 10.38
N ARG A 30 -10.58 -8.41 9.21
CA ARG A 30 -11.70 -7.46 9.05
C ARG A 30 -13.05 -8.06 9.41
N ALA A 31 -13.32 -9.28 8.95
CA ALA A 31 -14.55 -9.99 9.31
C ALA A 31 -14.67 -10.16 10.84
N LEU A 32 -13.60 -10.65 11.48
CA LEU A 32 -13.57 -10.86 12.93
C LEU A 32 -13.64 -9.55 13.72
N TYR A 33 -13.02 -8.47 13.23
CA TYR A 33 -13.12 -7.15 13.83
C TYR A 33 -14.57 -6.64 13.83
N ARG A 34 -15.25 -6.77 12.69
CA ARG A 34 -16.68 -6.41 12.55
C ARG A 34 -17.61 -7.24 13.42
N ASP A 35 -17.24 -8.49 13.67
CA ASP A 35 -17.94 -9.38 14.59
C ASP A 35 -17.64 -9.08 16.08
N GLY A 36 -16.80 -8.08 16.37
CA GLY A 36 -16.49 -7.64 17.74
C GLY A 36 -15.50 -8.52 18.50
N VAL A 37 -14.79 -9.41 17.78
CA VAL A 37 -13.83 -10.37 18.36
C VAL A 37 -12.64 -9.65 18.98
N LEU A 38 -12.11 -8.62 18.32
CA LEU A 38 -10.95 -7.86 18.80
C LEU A 38 -11.30 -6.83 19.89
N GLY A 39 -12.58 -6.47 20.02
CA GLY A 39 -13.00 -5.31 20.80
C GLY A 39 -12.70 -3.98 20.08
N SER A 40 -12.30 -2.97 20.83
CA SER A 40 -11.92 -1.66 20.26
C SER A 40 -10.50 -1.72 19.69
N PHE A 41 -10.25 -1.05 18.55
CA PHE A 41 -8.93 -1.04 17.93
C PHE A 41 -8.01 -0.03 18.64
N GLU A 42 -6.81 -0.46 19.02
CA GLU A 42 -5.86 0.33 19.82
C GLU A 42 -4.52 0.53 19.11
N TYR A 43 -4.04 -0.49 18.39
CA TYR A 43 -2.77 -0.44 17.66
C TYR A 43 -2.75 -1.40 16.46
N GLY A 44 -2.02 -1.06 15.41
CA GLY A 44 -1.76 -1.99 14.31
C GLY A 44 -0.41 -1.77 13.62
N GLU A 45 0.09 -2.83 13.02
CA GLU A 45 1.29 -2.83 12.18
C GLU A 45 0.97 -3.42 10.81
N GLY A 46 1.49 -2.78 9.78
CA GLY A 46 1.40 -3.26 8.41
C GLY A 46 2.73 -3.11 7.70
N GLU A 47 3.11 -4.14 6.97
CA GLU A 47 4.40 -4.23 6.28
C GLU A 47 4.20 -4.57 4.81
N TYR A 48 4.83 -3.78 3.94
CA TYR A 48 4.94 -4.02 2.51
C TYR A 48 6.39 -3.78 2.05
N MET A 49 7.23 -4.77 2.25
CA MET A 49 8.61 -4.76 1.81
C MET A 49 8.72 -5.64 0.58
N HIS A 50 9.06 -5.06 -0.57
CA HIS A 50 9.12 -5.80 -1.83
C HIS A 50 10.49 -5.58 -2.45
N ASN A 51 11.32 -6.63 -2.54
CA ASN A 51 12.57 -6.54 -3.29
C ASN A 51 12.26 -6.49 -4.80
N CYS A 52 12.12 -5.27 -5.33
CA CYS A 52 11.82 -5.06 -6.73
C CYS A 52 13.06 -5.06 -7.63
N GLU A 53 14.28 -5.18 -7.08
CA GLU A 53 15.53 -4.99 -7.83
C GLU A 53 15.59 -5.86 -9.09
N SER A 54 15.23 -7.13 -8.97
CA SER A 54 15.29 -8.10 -10.08
C SER A 54 14.27 -7.86 -11.20
N GLY A 55 13.23 -7.06 -10.94
CA GLY A 55 12.17 -6.73 -11.90
C GLY A 55 12.13 -5.24 -12.27
N TRP A 56 13.03 -4.43 -11.70
CA TRP A 56 12.91 -2.98 -11.76
C TRP A 56 13.02 -2.42 -13.18
N HIS A 57 13.87 -3.03 -14.02
CA HIS A 57 14.00 -2.68 -15.44
C HIS A 57 12.69 -2.89 -16.20
N PHE A 58 11.91 -3.93 -15.85
CA PHE A 58 10.59 -4.16 -16.43
C PHE A 58 9.59 -3.12 -15.93
N TYR A 59 9.54 -2.83 -14.62
CA TYR A 59 8.59 -1.87 -14.07
C TYR A 59 8.86 -0.43 -14.49
N SER A 60 10.11 -0.06 -14.74
CA SER A 60 10.51 1.29 -15.15
C SER A 60 10.77 1.42 -16.66
N PHE A 61 10.60 0.33 -17.42
CA PHE A 61 11.05 0.22 -18.82
C PHE A 61 12.52 0.60 -19.04
N ALA A 62 13.34 0.48 -17.98
CA ALA A 62 14.69 1.00 -17.89
C ALA A 62 14.83 2.49 -18.30
N ASP A 63 13.73 3.25 -18.32
CA ASP A 63 13.72 4.66 -18.68
C ASP A 63 14.09 5.53 -17.46
N PRO A 64 15.20 6.30 -17.51
CA PRO A 64 15.59 7.21 -16.44
C PRO A 64 14.51 8.23 -16.05
N LYS A 65 13.57 8.53 -16.96
CA LYS A 65 12.46 9.47 -16.76
C LYS A 65 11.18 8.81 -16.27
N HIS A 66 11.14 7.48 -16.17
CA HIS A 66 9.96 6.78 -15.69
C HIS A 66 9.62 7.21 -14.26
N TRP A 67 8.34 7.47 -13.98
CA TRP A 67 7.88 8.01 -12.70
C TRP A 67 8.29 7.13 -11.49
N ARG A 68 8.41 5.81 -11.67
CA ARG A 68 8.92 4.91 -10.62
C ARG A 68 10.35 5.25 -10.18
N ASN A 69 11.18 5.77 -11.07
CA ASN A 69 12.53 6.21 -10.72
C ASN A 69 12.54 7.53 -9.94
N THR A 70 11.46 8.30 -10.01
CA THR A 70 11.31 9.60 -9.34
C THR A 70 10.31 9.59 -8.19
N MET A 71 9.62 8.49 -7.89
CA MET A 71 8.73 8.38 -6.73
C MET A 71 9.50 8.54 -5.41
N SER A 72 8.83 8.96 -4.33
CA SER A 72 9.43 8.93 -2.99
C SER A 72 9.35 7.52 -2.37
N ALA A 73 10.06 7.29 -1.28
CA ALA A 73 9.99 6.01 -0.56
C ALA A 73 8.60 5.71 0.02
N PHE A 74 7.73 6.72 0.15
CA PHE A 74 6.38 6.62 0.71
C PHE A 74 5.30 6.27 -0.32
N TYR A 75 5.66 6.14 -1.60
CA TYR A 75 4.70 6.00 -2.70
C TYR A 75 3.86 4.72 -2.61
N TYR A 76 4.42 3.66 -2.02
CA TYR A 76 3.79 2.35 -1.88
C TYR A 76 3.17 2.12 -0.48
N CYS A 77 2.89 3.20 0.27
CA CYS A 77 2.32 3.11 1.61
C CYS A 77 1.00 2.33 1.65
N THR A 78 0.15 2.44 0.62
CA THR A 78 -1.22 1.88 0.61
C THR A 78 -1.24 0.37 0.83
N HIS A 79 -0.25 -0.39 0.36
CA HIS A 79 -0.19 -1.83 0.61
C HIS A 79 0.07 -2.17 2.08
N SER A 80 0.80 -1.32 2.81
CA SER A 80 1.08 -1.53 4.23
C SER A 80 -0.03 -0.97 5.15
N ILE A 81 -0.54 0.23 4.87
CA ILE A 81 -1.57 0.88 5.71
C ILE A 81 -2.99 0.52 5.29
N GLY A 82 -3.24 0.34 4.00
CA GLY A 82 -4.57 0.17 3.41
C GLY A 82 -5.37 -0.98 4.04
N PRO A 83 -4.80 -2.17 4.25
CA PRO A 83 -5.51 -3.25 4.93
C PRO A 83 -5.97 -2.87 6.35
N LEU A 84 -5.18 -2.08 7.09
CA LEU A 84 -5.54 -1.64 8.44
C LEU A 84 -6.66 -0.59 8.42
N ILE A 85 -6.62 0.34 7.47
CA ILE A 85 -7.71 1.31 7.25
C ILE A 85 -8.99 0.57 6.85
N HIS A 86 -8.88 -0.42 5.95
CA HIS A 86 -10.02 -1.21 5.51
C HIS A 86 -10.62 -2.07 6.64
N ILE A 87 -9.77 -2.68 7.48
CA ILE A 87 -10.21 -3.44 8.66
C ILE A 87 -11.01 -2.54 9.60
N THR A 88 -10.47 -1.37 9.94
CA THR A 88 -10.99 -0.56 11.04
C THR A 88 -12.09 0.42 10.61
N GLY A 89 -12.03 0.92 9.37
CA GLY A 89 -12.85 2.04 8.91
C GLY A 89 -12.54 3.37 9.59
N LEU A 90 -11.46 3.45 10.37
CA LEU A 90 -11.07 4.63 11.14
C LEU A 90 -10.25 5.59 10.28
N ARG A 91 -10.51 6.89 10.41
CA ARG A 91 -9.79 7.93 9.67
C ARG A 91 -8.42 8.24 10.29
N PRO A 92 -7.34 8.31 9.49
CA PRO A 92 -6.06 8.92 9.89
C PRO A 92 -6.18 10.43 10.13
N VAL A 93 -5.60 10.92 11.22
CA VAL A 93 -5.68 12.34 11.61
C VAL A 93 -4.32 13.02 11.75
N LYS A 94 -3.26 12.27 12.09
CA LYS A 94 -1.89 12.79 12.18
C LYS A 94 -0.89 11.75 11.71
N VAL A 95 0.26 12.20 11.21
CA VAL A 95 1.35 11.31 10.79
C VAL A 95 2.73 11.93 11.00
N ALA A 96 3.72 11.08 11.31
CA ALA A 96 5.14 11.40 11.23
C ALA A 96 5.86 10.34 10.38
N GLY A 97 6.72 10.78 9.47
CA GLY A 97 7.45 9.90 8.55
C GLY A 97 8.95 9.81 8.84
N PHE A 98 9.54 8.67 8.44
CA PHE A 98 10.95 8.36 8.54
C PHE A 98 11.40 7.67 7.25
N GLU A 99 12.40 8.23 6.56
CA GLU A 99 12.95 7.67 5.32
C GLU A 99 14.27 6.93 5.57
N ALA A 100 14.39 5.70 5.08
CA ALA A 100 15.65 4.97 5.14
C ALA A 100 16.68 5.57 4.18
N PRO A 101 18.00 5.39 4.43
CA PRO A 101 19.01 5.89 3.52
C PRO A 101 18.89 5.32 2.10
N PHE A 102 19.20 6.16 1.11
CA PHE A 102 19.56 5.67 -0.22
C PHE A 102 20.75 4.72 -0.11
N ASN A 103 20.77 3.66 -0.91
CA ASN A 103 21.81 2.64 -0.85
C ASN A 103 22.19 2.11 -2.25
N ALA A 104 23.22 1.26 -2.29
CA ALA A 104 23.74 0.70 -3.55
C ALA A 104 22.69 -0.09 -4.35
N ARG A 105 21.62 -0.61 -3.71
CA ARG A 105 20.53 -1.30 -4.40
C ARG A 105 19.69 -0.30 -5.20
N MET A 106 19.26 0.77 -4.53
CA MET A 106 18.52 1.85 -5.16
C MET A 106 19.31 2.47 -6.32
N GLU A 107 20.62 2.61 -6.15
CA GLU A 107 21.52 3.06 -7.22
C GLU A 107 21.51 2.13 -8.44
N ARG A 108 21.66 0.80 -8.23
CA ARG A 108 21.60 -0.19 -9.33
C ARG A 108 20.24 -0.23 -10.02
N MET A 109 19.16 -0.03 -9.27
CA MET A 109 17.80 0.10 -9.80
C MET A 109 17.60 1.43 -10.55
N GLY A 110 18.45 2.43 -10.33
CA GLY A 110 18.22 3.78 -10.83
C GLY A 110 17.01 4.49 -10.24
N ALA A 111 16.51 3.99 -9.10
CA ALA A 111 15.45 4.57 -8.31
C ALA A 111 16.05 5.60 -7.35
N LYS A 112 15.50 6.82 -7.34
CA LYS A 112 16.16 7.96 -6.67
C LYS A 112 15.82 8.10 -5.18
N ALA A 113 14.82 7.37 -4.67
CA ALA A 113 14.37 7.47 -3.27
C ALA A 113 15.24 6.67 -2.27
N GLY A 114 14.98 6.88 -0.98
CA GLY A 114 15.39 5.93 0.06
C GLY A 114 14.85 4.52 -0.20
N ALA A 115 15.51 3.50 0.36
CA ALA A 115 15.17 2.10 0.07
C ALA A 115 13.78 1.68 0.57
N PHE A 116 13.32 2.28 1.66
CA PHE A 116 12.02 2.07 2.29
C PHE A 116 11.72 3.26 3.22
N ALA A 117 10.48 3.32 3.71
CA ALA A 117 10.02 4.33 4.64
C ALA A 117 9.16 3.71 5.73
N VAL A 118 9.06 4.43 6.84
CA VAL A 118 8.18 4.11 7.98
C VAL A 118 7.33 5.33 8.27
N GLU A 119 6.05 5.12 8.57
CA GLU A 119 5.16 6.15 9.06
C GLU A 119 4.43 5.72 10.33
N MET A 120 4.36 6.66 11.29
CA MET A 120 3.60 6.53 12.52
C MET A 120 2.36 7.39 12.42
N ILE A 121 1.18 6.76 12.47
CA ILE A 121 -0.11 7.39 12.19
C ILE A 121 -0.97 7.37 13.44
N THR A 122 -1.65 8.47 13.72
CA THR A 122 -2.71 8.54 14.74
C THR A 122 -4.07 8.54 14.04
N LEU A 123 -4.98 7.68 14.49
CA LEU A 123 -6.35 7.57 14.02
C LEU A 123 -7.29 8.48 14.82
N GLU A 124 -8.50 8.70 14.33
CA GLU A 124 -9.47 9.62 14.94
C GLU A 124 -9.96 9.19 16.34
N ASN A 125 -9.85 7.90 16.66
CA ASN A 125 -10.13 7.37 17.99
C ASN A 125 -8.90 7.40 18.93
N GLY A 126 -7.77 7.94 18.48
CA GLY A 126 -6.51 8.00 19.22
C GLY A 126 -5.61 6.76 19.10
N ALA A 127 -6.07 5.69 18.43
CA ALA A 127 -5.26 4.51 18.16
C ALA A 127 -4.09 4.84 17.23
N LEU A 128 -3.06 3.98 17.24
CA LEU A 128 -1.85 4.17 16.47
C LEU A 128 -1.67 3.09 15.39
N ILE A 129 -1.09 3.48 14.25
CA ILE A 129 -0.62 2.54 13.24
C ILE A 129 0.87 2.77 12.98
N LYS A 130 1.64 1.69 12.89
CA LYS A 130 2.97 1.67 12.28
C LYS A 130 2.86 1.05 10.88
N SER A 131 3.20 1.82 9.86
CA SER A 131 3.30 1.33 8.48
C SER A 131 4.75 1.34 8.03
N LEU A 132 5.23 0.21 7.52
CA LEU A 132 6.56 0.02 6.93
C LEU A 132 6.40 -0.41 5.48
N HIS A 133 7.00 0.31 4.54
CA HIS A 133 6.85 0.02 3.13
C HIS A 133 8.09 0.40 2.31
N GLY A 134 8.36 -0.33 1.23
CA GLY A 134 9.44 0.01 0.33
C GLY A 134 9.71 -1.01 -0.76
N VAL A 135 10.40 -0.53 -1.81
CA VAL A 135 10.76 -1.33 -3.01
C VAL A 135 12.24 -1.73 -3.06
N GLY A 136 13.05 -1.25 -2.11
CA GLY A 136 14.48 -1.51 -2.01
C GLY A 136 14.98 -2.44 -0.89
N PRO A 137 14.17 -3.27 -0.19
CA PRO A 137 14.71 -4.25 0.75
C PRO A 137 15.46 -5.38 0.05
N SER A 138 16.25 -6.14 0.81
CA SER A 138 16.96 -7.34 0.29
C SER A 138 16.07 -8.55 0.10
N LYS A 139 14.99 -8.64 0.88
CA LYS A 139 14.00 -9.71 0.86
C LYS A 139 12.61 -9.10 0.94
N GLY A 140 11.64 -9.83 0.40
CA GLY A 140 10.24 -9.50 0.60
C GLY A 140 9.87 -9.60 2.08
N SER A 141 8.82 -8.91 2.47
CA SER A 141 8.10 -9.12 3.72
C SER A 141 6.73 -8.45 3.61
N ILE A 142 5.67 -9.26 3.68
CA ILE A 142 4.29 -8.79 3.82
C ILE A 142 3.74 -9.35 5.13
N TRP A 143 3.35 -8.46 6.03
CA TRP A 143 2.92 -8.85 7.37
C TRP A 143 1.95 -7.85 7.98
N TYR A 144 0.96 -8.35 8.73
CA TYR A 144 -0.04 -7.54 9.41
C TYR A 144 -0.27 -8.05 10.83
N SER A 145 -0.43 -7.11 11.76
CA SER A 145 -0.80 -7.39 13.14
C SER A 145 -1.69 -6.28 13.70
N ILE A 146 -2.74 -6.66 14.41
CA ILE A 146 -3.71 -5.73 15.00
C ILE A 146 -3.94 -6.08 16.47
N TYR A 147 -4.10 -5.04 17.27
CA TYR A 147 -4.28 -5.09 18.71
C TYR A 147 -5.51 -4.29 19.08
N GLY A 148 -6.29 -4.84 19.99
CA GLY A 148 -7.43 -4.15 20.55
C GLY A 148 -7.71 -4.59 21.97
N SER A 149 -8.79 -4.05 22.53
CA SER A 149 -9.09 -4.19 23.95
C SER A 149 -9.33 -5.63 24.43
N LYS A 150 -9.58 -6.57 23.50
CA LYS A 150 -9.72 -8.00 23.82
C LYS A 150 -8.52 -8.85 23.41
N GLY A 151 -7.45 -8.29 22.84
CA GLY A 151 -6.26 -9.05 22.47
C GLY A 151 -5.70 -8.68 21.11
N ARG A 152 -5.26 -9.67 20.34
CA ARG A 152 -4.53 -9.44 19.08
C ARG A 152 -4.80 -10.49 18.01
N MET A 153 -4.58 -10.10 16.75
CA MET A 153 -4.54 -10.98 15.60
C MET A 153 -3.30 -10.66 14.76
N GLU A 154 -2.60 -11.68 14.25
CA GLU A 154 -1.42 -11.48 13.41
C GLU A 154 -1.35 -12.52 12.29
N SER A 155 -0.89 -12.11 11.11
CA SER A 155 -0.52 -13.07 10.07
C SER A 155 0.79 -13.77 10.41
N ALA A 156 1.03 -14.95 9.86
CA ALA A 156 2.34 -15.58 10.00
C ALA A 156 3.43 -14.71 9.36
N ARG A 157 4.60 -14.68 10.00
CA ARG A 157 5.78 -13.99 9.48
C ARG A 157 6.47 -14.85 8.43
N GLU A 158 7.03 -14.25 7.39
CA GLU A 158 7.52 -15.00 6.22
C GLU A 158 8.57 -16.06 6.56
N ASP A 159 9.59 -15.71 7.36
CA ASP A 159 10.66 -16.64 7.77
C ASP A 159 10.20 -17.73 8.74
N ALA A 160 8.98 -17.64 9.28
CA ALA A 160 8.40 -18.73 10.06
C ALA A 160 7.93 -19.89 9.16
N GLU A 161 7.93 -19.71 7.84
CA GLU A 161 7.54 -20.70 6.82
C GLU A 161 6.15 -21.33 7.05
N ASN A 162 5.27 -20.60 7.73
CA ASN A 162 3.92 -21.07 8.07
C ASN A 162 2.84 -20.38 7.23
N GLY A 163 3.06 -20.24 5.93
CA GLY A 163 2.06 -19.72 4.97
C GLY A 163 1.89 -18.20 4.92
N GLY A 164 2.69 -17.41 5.66
CA GLY A 164 2.68 -15.94 5.58
C GLY A 164 1.29 -15.33 5.80
N VAL A 165 0.89 -14.41 4.91
CA VAL A 165 -0.47 -13.80 4.92
C VAL A 165 -1.62 -14.78 4.63
N GLY A 166 -1.33 -16.03 4.26
CA GLY A 166 -2.33 -17.10 4.19
C GLY A 166 -2.77 -17.61 5.57
N THR A 167 -1.93 -17.46 6.58
CA THR A 167 -2.15 -17.99 7.93
C THR A 167 -2.44 -16.87 8.92
N LEU A 168 -3.54 -16.99 9.66
CA LEU A 168 -3.96 -16.04 10.68
C LEU A 168 -3.90 -16.68 12.07
N TYR A 169 -3.21 -16.02 13.01
CA TYR A 169 -3.28 -16.33 14.43
C TYR A 169 -4.23 -15.34 15.11
N VAL A 170 -5.18 -15.86 15.89
CA VAL A 170 -6.10 -15.07 16.71
C VAL A 170 -5.83 -15.40 18.17
N ASN A 171 -5.51 -14.38 18.95
CA ASN A 171 -5.39 -14.48 20.41
C ASN A 171 -6.24 -13.36 21.03
N CYS A 172 -7.55 -13.58 21.03
CA CYS A 172 -8.52 -12.67 21.61
C CYS A 172 -9.26 -13.37 22.74
N ASP A 173 -9.49 -12.63 23.80
CA ASP A 173 -10.27 -13.03 24.94
C ASP A 173 -11.77 -12.79 24.72
N GLU A 174 -12.58 -13.40 25.59
CA GLU A 174 -14.03 -13.23 25.56
C GLU A 174 -14.43 -11.88 26.18
N HIS A 175 -13.75 -11.47 27.25
CA HIS A 175 -13.97 -10.22 27.98
C HIS A 175 -12.67 -9.42 28.09
N GLU A 176 -12.79 -8.09 28.15
CA GLU A 176 -11.63 -7.22 28.39
C GLU A 176 -11.03 -7.48 29.78
N GLY A 177 -9.70 -7.50 29.86
CA GLY A 177 -8.97 -7.76 31.11
C GLY A 177 -8.78 -9.25 31.42
N ASP A 178 -9.39 -10.15 30.64
CA ASP A 178 -8.88 -11.52 30.52
C ASP A 178 -7.41 -11.47 30.02
N ASN A 179 -6.65 -12.53 30.29
CA ASN A 179 -5.24 -12.61 29.89
C ASN A 179 -4.91 -14.06 29.50
N LYS A 180 -5.66 -14.63 28.56
CA LYS A 180 -5.39 -15.98 28.07
C LYS A 180 -4.26 -15.91 27.03
N SER A 181 -3.26 -16.77 27.19
CA SER A 181 -2.13 -16.85 26.24
C SER A 181 -2.20 -18.13 25.43
N SER A 182 -3.21 -18.23 24.56
CA SER A 182 -3.46 -19.41 23.73
C SER A 182 -3.91 -19.00 22.32
N PRO A 183 -2.99 -18.57 21.45
CA PRO A 183 -3.33 -18.22 20.07
C PRO A 183 -3.89 -19.44 19.35
N VAL A 184 -4.91 -19.23 18.52
CA VAL A 184 -5.50 -20.24 17.64
C VAL A 184 -5.23 -19.88 16.18
N ILE A 185 -4.85 -20.87 15.38
CA ILE A 185 -4.78 -20.71 13.93
C ILE A 185 -6.22 -20.68 13.42
N THR A 186 -6.58 -19.61 12.72
CA THR A 186 -7.93 -19.37 12.22
C THR A 186 -7.95 -19.50 10.69
N PRO A 187 -8.84 -20.33 10.11
CA PRO A 187 -8.99 -20.43 8.67
C PRO A 187 -9.33 -19.08 8.02
N THR A 188 -8.64 -18.78 6.93
CA THR A 188 -8.81 -17.57 6.12
C THR A 188 -9.67 -17.80 4.88
N ASP A 189 -9.99 -19.07 4.58
CA ASP A 189 -10.77 -19.49 3.43
C ASP A 189 -12.25 -19.10 3.55
N ASP A 190 -12.87 -18.83 2.41
CA ASP A 190 -14.30 -18.64 2.25
C ASP A 190 -14.83 -19.32 0.97
N ALA A 191 -16.11 -19.10 0.66
CA ALA A 191 -16.78 -19.74 -0.47
C ALA A 191 -16.20 -19.38 -1.86
N LEU A 192 -15.42 -18.30 -1.96
CA LEU A 192 -14.79 -17.83 -3.20
C LEU A 192 -13.29 -18.16 -3.26
N THR A 193 -12.68 -18.72 -2.20
CA THR A 193 -11.24 -19.03 -2.19
C THR A 193 -10.81 -19.90 -3.39
N GLU A 194 -11.53 -20.98 -3.70
CA GLU A 194 -11.12 -21.89 -4.79
C GLU A 194 -11.02 -21.19 -6.16
N ILE A 195 -11.92 -20.24 -6.44
CA ILE A 195 -11.85 -19.46 -7.69
C ILE A 195 -10.84 -18.32 -7.58
N ALA A 196 -10.72 -17.70 -6.40
CA ALA A 196 -9.79 -16.61 -6.15
C ALA A 196 -8.34 -17.07 -6.28
N ASP A 197 -7.98 -18.27 -5.79
CA ASP A 197 -6.61 -18.82 -5.85
C ASP A 197 -6.05 -18.97 -7.27
N LYS A 198 -6.92 -18.90 -8.29
CA LYS A 198 -6.53 -18.91 -9.70
C LYS A 198 -6.10 -17.54 -10.22
N ALA A 199 -6.29 -16.47 -9.43
CA ALA A 199 -5.85 -15.11 -9.71
C ALA A 199 -4.49 -14.79 -9.05
N GLY A 200 -3.98 -13.58 -9.27
CA GLY A 200 -2.71 -13.14 -8.69
C GLY A 200 -2.78 -12.86 -7.18
N HIS A 201 -1.60 -12.73 -6.56
CA HIS A 201 -1.42 -12.25 -5.19
C HIS A 201 -2.24 -13.01 -4.13
N GLY A 202 -2.21 -14.35 -4.15
CA GLY A 202 -2.94 -15.18 -3.19
C GLY A 202 -4.46 -15.05 -3.31
N GLY A 203 -4.94 -14.74 -4.52
CA GLY A 203 -6.35 -14.55 -4.86
C GLY A 203 -6.95 -13.19 -4.51
N SER A 204 -6.19 -12.31 -3.88
CA SER A 204 -6.66 -10.97 -3.51
C SER A 204 -7.12 -10.14 -4.73
N ASP A 205 -6.47 -10.30 -5.89
CA ASP A 205 -6.84 -9.63 -7.14
C ASP A 205 -8.26 -9.98 -7.61
N TYR A 206 -8.70 -11.22 -7.37
CA TYR A 206 -10.05 -11.67 -7.71
C TYR A 206 -11.09 -10.90 -6.90
N TYR A 207 -10.88 -10.75 -5.59
CA TYR A 207 -11.85 -10.09 -4.71
C TYR A 207 -12.04 -8.61 -5.08
N VAL A 208 -10.98 -7.90 -5.47
CA VAL A 208 -11.08 -6.51 -5.95
C VAL A 208 -12.07 -6.41 -7.12
N MET A 209 -11.88 -7.25 -8.13
CA MET A 209 -12.71 -7.22 -9.34
C MET A 209 -14.12 -7.76 -9.08
N HIS A 210 -14.23 -8.84 -8.30
CA HIS A 210 -15.50 -9.43 -7.90
C HIS A 210 -16.37 -8.41 -7.18
N ASN A 211 -15.83 -7.75 -6.15
CA ASN A 211 -16.59 -6.78 -5.36
C ASN A 211 -16.95 -5.53 -6.17
N LEU A 212 -16.08 -5.07 -7.06
CA LEU A 212 -16.42 -3.98 -7.99
C LEU A 212 -17.61 -4.36 -8.87
N VAL A 213 -17.60 -5.55 -9.48
CA VAL A 213 -18.70 -6.03 -10.31
C VAL A 213 -19.99 -6.17 -9.50
N GLU A 214 -19.92 -6.74 -8.30
CA GLU A 214 -21.09 -6.84 -7.42
C GLU A 214 -21.65 -5.46 -7.05
N LYS A 215 -20.79 -4.48 -6.76
CA LYS A 215 -21.21 -3.09 -6.50
C LYS A 215 -21.95 -2.50 -7.69
N LEU A 216 -21.42 -2.68 -8.91
CA LEU A 216 -22.04 -2.21 -10.16
C LEU A 216 -23.37 -2.90 -10.47
N ARG A 217 -23.52 -4.17 -10.06
CA ARG A 217 -24.78 -4.94 -10.16
C ARG A 217 -25.82 -4.52 -9.11
N GLY A 218 -25.48 -3.58 -8.23
CA GLY A 218 -26.39 -3.01 -7.25
C GLY A 218 -26.27 -3.58 -5.84
N ASN A 219 -25.31 -4.47 -5.58
CA ASN A 219 -25.01 -4.91 -4.22
C ASN A 219 -24.37 -3.76 -3.44
N ARG A 220 -25.17 -3.03 -2.66
CA ARG A 220 -24.70 -1.90 -1.85
C ARG A 220 -23.69 -2.30 -0.78
N ASN A 221 -23.70 -3.57 -0.37
CA ASN A 221 -22.82 -4.13 0.66
C ASN A 221 -21.55 -4.76 0.08
N ALA A 222 -21.35 -4.71 -1.24
CA ALA A 222 -20.12 -5.22 -1.85
C ALA A 222 -18.90 -4.52 -1.26
N ASP A 223 -17.89 -5.33 -0.93
CA ASP A 223 -16.75 -4.90 -0.15
C ASP A 223 -15.76 -4.15 -1.04
N THR A 224 -15.86 -2.83 -1.05
CA THR A 224 -15.15 -1.96 -2.00
C THR A 224 -14.50 -0.82 -1.23
N VAL A 225 -13.32 -0.40 -1.67
CA VAL A 225 -12.63 0.79 -1.14
C VAL A 225 -13.13 2.00 -1.91
N ASP A 226 -13.94 2.85 -1.28
CA ASP A 226 -14.46 4.05 -1.95
C ASP A 226 -13.40 5.16 -2.08
N ILE A 227 -13.79 6.30 -2.65
CA ILE A 227 -12.86 7.41 -2.89
C ILE A 227 -12.27 7.98 -1.60
N TYR A 228 -13.04 7.97 -0.52
CA TYR A 228 -12.62 8.56 0.74
C TYR A 228 -11.76 7.61 1.55
N GLU A 229 -12.10 6.32 1.54
CA GLU A 229 -11.23 5.30 2.09
C GLU A 229 -9.90 5.25 1.32
N ALA A 230 -9.91 5.34 -0.01
CA ALA A 230 -8.68 5.42 -0.81
C ALA A 230 -7.81 6.63 -0.44
N LEU A 231 -8.41 7.78 -0.15
CA LEU A 231 -7.69 8.96 0.33
C LEU A 231 -7.13 8.74 1.74
N ASP A 232 -7.85 8.06 2.62
CA ASP A 232 -7.36 7.69 3.94
C ASP A 232 -6.18 6.71 3.86
N MET A 233 -6.08 5.89 2.80
CA MET A 233 -4.91 5.05 2.55
C MET A 233 -3.72 5.83 1.97
N PHE A 234 -3.98 6.82 1.12
CA PHE A 234 -2.95 7.53 0.37
C PHE A 234 -2.34 8.74 1.10
N LEU A 235 -3.18 9.57 1.72
CA LEU A 235 -2.75 10.81 2.36
C LEU A 235 -1.72 10.61 3.47
N PRO A 236 -1.77 9.54 4.29
CA PRO A 236 -0.72 9.26 5.27
C PRO A 236 0.67 9.25 4.66
N GLY A 237 0.92 8.50 3.57
CA GLY A 237 2.23 8.43 2.92
C GLY A 237 2.69 9.76 2.35
N MET A 238 1.77 10.51 1.72
CA MET A 238 2.08 11.85 1.20
C MET A 238 2.50 12.81 2.32
N PHE A 239 1.76 12.84 3.43
CA PHE A 239 2.05 13.72 4.56
C PHE A 239 3.21 13.21 5.43
N ALA A 240 3.46 11.91 5.48
CA ALA A 240 4.64 11.34 6.09
C ALA A 240 5.90 11.79 5.33
N TYR A 241 5.84 11.83 3.99
CA TYR A 241 6.95 12.39 3.22
C TYR A 241 7.15 13.88 3.49
N PHE A 242 6.07 14.66 3.58
CA PHE A 242 6.16 16.07 4.00
C PHE A 242 6.73 16.23 5.41
N SER A 243 6.38 15.35 6.33
CA SER A 243 6.96 15.28 7.67
C SER A 243 8.48 15.09 7.59
N VAL A 244 8.99 14.19 6.75
CA VAL A 244 10.44 13.99 6.59
C VAL A 244 11.12 15.27 6.09
N LEU A 245 10.53 15.93 5.09
CA LEU A 245 11.04 17.20 4.55
C LEU A 245 11.02 18.34 5.59
N ASP A 246 10.11 18.28 6.57
CA ASP A 246 9.98 19.21 7.69
C ASP A 246 10.70 18.72 8.96
N GLY A 247 11.77 17.94 8.81
CA GLY A 247 12.63 17.51 9.92
C GLY A 247 12.02 16.44 10.84
N GLY A 248 11.05 15.67 10.35
CA GLY A 248 10.39 14.59 11.10
C GLY A 248 9.26 15.06 12.02
N ARG A 249 8.77 16.29 11.83
CA ARG A 249 7.66 16.82 12.64
C ARG A 249 6.34 16.12 12.30
N GLN A 250 5.57 15.77 13.33
CA GLN A 250 4.21 15.26 13.15
C GLN A 250 3.30 16.31 12.47
N LEU A 251 2.58 15.89 11.43
CA LEU A 251 1.67 16.71 10.63
C LEU A 251 0.22 16.26 10.81
N ASP A 252 -0.72 17.19 10.70
CA ASP A 252 -2.15 16.89 10.59
C ASP A 252 -2.49 16.42 9.16
N ILE A 253 -3.30 15.36 9.07
CA ILE A 253 -3.85 14.86 7.81
C ILE A 253 -5.18 15.56 7.53
N PRO A 254 -5.33 16.25 6.38
CA PRO A 254 -6.52 17.02 6.08
C PRO A 254 -7.73 16.12 5.85
N ASN A 255 -8.91 16.55 6.30
CA ASN A 255 -10.14 15.83 6.01
C ASN A 255 -10.72 16.28 4.67
N LEU A 256 -10.36 15.58 3.59
CA LEU A 256 -10.82 15.93 2.23
C LEU A 256 -12.30 15.61 1.97
N ARG A 257 -13.01 15.01 2.93
CA ARG A 257 -14.48 14.92 2.93
C ARG A 257 -15.14 16.26 3.18
N ASN A 258 -14.47 17.18 3.89
CA ASN A 258 -14.95 18.51 4.18
C ASN A 258 -14.54 19.48 3.05
N PRO A 259 -15.49 20.06 2.28
CA PRO A 259 -15.16 20.97 1.18
C PRO A 259 -14.30 22.17 1.61
N GLU A 260 -14.52 22.73 2.80
CA GLU A 260 -13.76 23.90 3.28
C GLU A 260 -12.30 23.55 3.62
N GLU A 261 -12.05 22.36 4.15
CA GLU A 261 -10.70 21.87 4.36
C GLU A 261 -10.03 21.49 3.05
N ARG A 262 -10.79 20.84 2.17
CA ARG A 262 -10.36 20.39 0.84
C ARG A 262 -9.87 21.56 -0.03
N ASP A 263 -10.60 22.68 -0.02
CA ASP A 263 -10.29 23.84 -0.86
C ASP A 263 -8.94 24.49 -0.56
N LYS A 264 -8.45 24.38 0.68
CA LYS A 264 -7.12 24.89 1.08
C LYS A 264 -5.98 24.25 0.29
N TRP A 265 -6.21 23.07 -0.29
CA TRP A 265 -5.22 22.27 -1.02
C TRP A 265 -5.44 22.27 -2.54
N ARG A 266 -6.40 23.04 -3.05
CA ARG A 266 -6.82 22.99 -4.47
C ARG A 266 -5.68 23.20 -5.46
N ASN A 267 -4.72 24.05 -5.11
CA ASN A 267 -3.58 24.42 -5.94
C ASN A 267 -2.26 23.81 -5.45
N ASP A 268 -2.32 22.85 -4.51
CA ASP A 268 -1.13 22.16 -4.05
C ASP A 268 -0.76 21.07 -5.06
N THR A 269 0.31 21.34 -5.84
CA THR A 269 0.87 20.41 -6.81
C THR A 269 2.18 19.79 -6.34
N ARG A 270 2.49 19.86 -5.03
CA ARG A 270 3.73 19.29 -4.49
C ARG A 270 3.80 17.79 -4.73
N CYS A 271 4.68 17.37 -5.61
CA CYS A 271 4.99 15.97 -5.88
C CYS A 271 6.41 15.84 -6.44
N THR A 272 6.84 14.60 -6.64
CA THR A 272 8.18 14.28 -7.15
C THR A 272 8.25 14.22 -8.68
N ASP A 273 7.10 14.32 -9.36
CA ASP A 273 7.02 14.38 -10.82
C ASP A 273 7.23 15.82 -11.32
N PRO A 274 8.33 16.11 -12.04
CA PRO A 274 8.58 17.45 -12.58
C PRO A 274 7.56 17.90 -13.64
N ALA A 275 6.87 16.97 -14.30
CA ALA A 275 5.85 17.31 -15.30
C ALA A 275 4.56 17.87 -14.67
N VAL A 276 4.31 17.52 -13.40
CA VAL A 276 3.11 17.94 -12.66
C VAL A 276 3.43 19.06 -11.67
N ALA A 277 4.55 18.95 -10.95
CA ALA A 277 4.80 19.80 -9.79
C ALA A 277 5.11 21.26 -10.13
N GLY A 278 5.70 21.53 -11.30
CA GLY A 278 6.17 22.87 -11.66
C GLY A 278 7.12 23.44 -10.60
N ALA A 279 6.79 24.63 -10.07
CA ALA A 279 7.57 25.28 -9.02
C ALA A 279 7.49 24.60 -7.64
N MET A 280 6.56 23.65 -7.46
CA MET A 280 6.33 22.90 -6.23
C MET A 280 7.03 21.53 -6.21
N LEU A 281 8.00 21.31 -7.11
CA LEU A 281 8.76 20.06 -7.18
C LEU A 281 9.49 19.80 -5.85
N ILE A 282 9.23 18.62 -5.28
CA ILE A 282 9.96 18.09 -4.13
C ILE A 282 10.85 16.93 -4.60
N PRO A 283 11.98 16.66 -3.91
CA PRO A 283 12.86 15.57 -4.33
C PRO A 283 12.19 14.20 -4.13
N SER A 284 12.74 13.16 -4.73
CA SER A 284 12.43 11.76 -4.48
C SER A 284 13.07 11.26 -3.19
N TYR A 285 14.30 11.74 -2.90
CA TYR A 285 15.01 11.47 -1.65
C TYR A 285 15.08 12.74 -0.81
N SER A 286 14.70 12.66 0.47
CA SER A 286 14.60 13.83 1.36
C SER A 286 15.89 14.64 1.51
N LYS A 287 17.05 14.04 1.24
CA LYS A 287 18.37 14.71 1.29
C LYS A 287 18.84 15.27 -0.05
N GLY A 288 17.96 15.30 -1.07
CA GLY A 288 18.27 15.68 -2.44
C GLY A 288 18.43 14.46 -3.35
N ASN A 289 18.00 14.58 -4.60
CA ASN A 289 18.00 13.47 -5.56
C ASN A 289 19.43 13.00 -5.87
N PRO A 290 19.74 11.70 -5.67
CA PRO A 290 21.00 11.12 -6.11
C PRO A 290 21.19 11.25 -7.63
N ASP A 291 22.43 11.47 -8.04
CA ASP A 291 22.83 11.33 -9.45
C ASP A 291 23.10 9.85 -9.75
N ILE A 292 22.28 9.26 -10.61
CA ILE A 292 22.40 7.85 -10.97
C ILE A 292 23.29 7.73 -12.21
N PRO A 293 24.40 6.98 -12.15
CA PRO A 293 25.26 6.79 -13.31
C PRO A 293 24.51 6.20 -14.51
N GLN A 294 24.67 6.79 -15.71
CA GLN A 294 24.00 6.33 -16.94
C GLN A 294 24.21 4.84 -17.22
N LYS A 295 25.41 4.32 -16.92
CA LYS A 295 25.75 2.89 -17.05
C LYS A 295 24.78 1.95 -16.30
N ASN A 296 24.12 2.41 -15.24
CA ASN A 296 23.16 1.61 -14.48
C ASN A 296 21.87 1.45 -15.31
N TYR A 297 21.39 2.52 -15.94
CA TYR A 297 20.24 2.45 -16.85
C TYR A 297 20.57 1.65 -18.11
N ASP A 298 21.78 1.80 -18.66
CA ASP A 298 22.22 1.00 -19.81
C ASP A 298 22.26 -0.50 -19.47
N TYR A 299 22.72 -0.85 -18.26
CA TYR A 299 22.67 -2.22 -17.76
C TYR A 299 21.23 -2.72 -17.62
N LEU A 300 20.34 -1.94 -16.99
CA LEU A 300 18.92 -2.32 -16.84
C LEU A 300 18.24 -2.53 -18.20
N ALA A 301 18.55 -1.68 -19.19
CA ALA A 301 18.02 -1.80 -20.55
C ALA A 301 18.54 -3.06 -21.28
N SER A 302 19.69 -3.61 -20.88
CA SER A 302 20.23 -4.85 -21.43
C SER A 302 19.60 -6.13 -20.85
N LEU A 303 18.82 -6.01 -19.76
CA LEU A 303 18.19 -7.16 -19.11
C LEU A 303 16.96 -7.66 -19.89
N PRO A 304 16.66 -8.97 -19.88
CA PRO A 304 15.48 -9.53 -20.53
C PRO A 304 14.17 -8.94 -19.97
N THR A 305 13.21 -8.62 -20.84
CA THR A 305 11.92 -8.01 -20.47
C THR A 305 10.75 -9.00 -20.42
N GLU A 306 11.01 -10.30 -20.61
CA GLU A 306 9.96 -11.30 -20.90
C GLU A 306 9.26 -11.89 -19.66
N ARG A 307 9.66 -11.52 -18.43
CA ARG A 307 9.29 -12.30 -17.25
C ARG A 307 7.81 -12.24 -16.83
N PHE A 308 7.00 -11.33 -17.38
CA PHE A 308 5.62 -11.10 -16.90
C PHE A 308 4.58 -10.69 -17.96
N MET A 309 4.94 -10.62 -19.24
CA MET A 309 3.98 -10.39 -20.31
C MET A 309 3.97 -11.64 -21.17
N ASP A 310 2.85 -12.36 -21.17
CA ASP A 310 2.70 -13.46 -22.10
C ASP A 310 2.81 -12.94 -23.54
N THR A 311 3.23 -13.82 -24.44
CA THR A 311 3.55 -13.48 -25.82
C THR A 311 2.36 -12.90 -26.58
N ASP A 312 1.14 -13.28 -26.20
CA ASP A 312 -0.09 -12.84 -26.87
C ASP A 312 -0.38 -11.38 -26.53
N THR A 313 -0.25 -10.99 -25.25
CA THR A 313 -0.39 -9.59 -24.81
C THR A 313 0.66 -8.66 -25.47
N ARG A 314 1.89 -9.13 -25.72
CA ARG A 314 2.91 -8.35 -26.47
C ARG A 314 2.49 -8.05 -27.90
N SER A 315 1.96 -9.07 -28.57
CA SER A 315 1.50 -8.98 -29.96
C SER A 315 0.36 -7.98 -30.10
N GLU A 316 -0.59 -8.01 -29.17
CA GLU A 316 -1.72 -7.07 -29.13
C GLU A 316 -1.29 -5.61 -28.89
N LEU A 317 -0.24 -5.40 -28.09
CA LEU A 317 0.27 -4.07 -27.74
C LEU A 317 1.38 -3.55 -28.68
N GLY A 318 1.80 -4.35 -29.66
CA GLY A 318 2.83 -3.95 -30.64
C GLY A 318 4.23 -3.76 -30.04
N ILE A 319 4.58 -4.52 -28.99
CA ILE A 319 5.87 -4.39 -28.28
C ILE A 319 6.86 -5.44 -28.77
N GLU A 320 7.87 -5.02 -29.54
CA GLU A 320 8.93 -5.91 -30.06
C GLU A 320 9.73 -6.59 -28.91
N SER A 321 10.16 -7.85 -29.12
CA SER A 321 11.07 -8.55 -28.21
C SER A 321 12.52 -8.15 -28.50
N ASN A 322 13.28 -7.87 -27.44
CA ASN A 322 14.70 -7.50 -27.54
C ASN A 322 15.64 -8.71 -27.37
N VAL A 323 15.11 -9.94 -27.37
CA VAL A 323 15.91 -11.16 -27.30
C VAL A 323 15.99 -11.77 -28.70
N SER A 324 17.17 -11.75 -29.29
CA SER A 324 17.46 -12.55 -30.49
C SER A 324 17.46 -14.03 -30.11
N ASN A 325 16.60 -14.83 -30.76
CA ASN A 325 16.67 -16.30 -30.74
C ASN A 325 18.07 -16.82 -31.07
#